data_AF-A0A3G6MLL6-F1
#
_entry.id   AF-A0A3G6MLL6-F1
#
_cell.length_a   1.000
_cell.length_b   1.000
_cell.length_c   1.000
_cell.angle_alpha   90.00
_cell.angle_beta   90.00
_cell.angle_gamma   90.00
#
_symmetry.space_group_name_H-M   'P 1'
#
loop_
_entity.id
_entity.type
_entity.pdbx_description
1 polymer ?
#
loop_
_entity_poly.entity_id
_entity_poly.type
_entity_poly.pdbx_seq_one_letter_code
_entity_poly.pdbx_strand_id
1 'polypeptide(L)'
;MLYKKRIFKYNFVYFLILILTFILNLFFGYIIFGITKHFEEIKLFSADGLQISLGILSLIFNTTSFISLFKKSEKSIFLLNVNYFIITLFLFFEIYVYLNNGFFFKAIFIIFLNSIIFIGIMFFLINYFKIKSNKNKIYESEEIGTHND
;
A
#
# COMPACT_ATOMS: atom_id res chain seq x y z
N MET A 1 14.01 -26.70 -14.07
CA MET A 1 13.56 -25.32 -14.35
C MET A 1 13.15 -24.66 -13.05
N LEU A 2 13.87 -23.63 -12.58
CA LEU A 2 13.46 -22.82 -11.43
C LEU A 2 12.19 -22.04 -11.79
N TYR A 3 11.04 -22.49 -11.32
CA TYR A 3 9.77 -21.79 -11.53
C TYR A 3 9.88 -20.36 -11.00
N LYS A 4 9.78 -19.39 -11.91
CA LYS A 4 9.83 -17.96 -11.58
C LYS A 4 8.64 -17.66 -10.67
N LYS A 5 8.87 -17.42 -9.37
CA LYS A 5 7.79 -16.99 -8.46
C LYS A 5 7.12 -15.74 -9.05
N ARG A 6 5.79 -15.77 -9.12
CA ARG A 6 4.94 -14.66 -9.60
C ARG A 6 3.85 -14.41 -8.58
N ILE A 7 3.59 -13.15 -8.27
CA ILE A 7 2.54 -12.73 -7.32
C ILE A 7 1.24 -12.39 -8.06
N PHE A 8 1.34 -11.80 -9.25
CA PHE A 8 0.20 -11.39 -10.06
C PHE A 8 0.13 -12.18 -11.38
N LYS A 9 -1.08 -12.37 -11.89
CA LYS A 9 -1.37 -13.07 -13.15
C LYS A 9 -0.63 -12.42 -14.33
N TYR A 10 -0.59 -11.09 -14.35
CA TYR A 10 0.01 -10.29 -15.42
C TYR A 10 1.24 -9.51 -14.92
N ASN A 11 2.31 -9.50 -15.72
CA ASN A 11 3.53 -8.75 -15.38
C ASN A 11 3.29 -7.25 -15.38
N PHE A 12 2.44 -6.74 -16.26
CA PHE A 12 2.08 -5.32 -16.31
C PHE A 12 1.48 -4.85 -14.97
N VAL A 13 0.55 -5.62 -14.39
CA VAL A 13 -0.06 -5.29 -13.09
C VAL A 13 0.99 -5.27 -11.98
N TYR A 14 1.94 -6.21 -11.99
CA TYR A 14 3.06 -6.20 -11.05
C TYR A 14 3.90 -4.92 -11.15
N PHE A 15 4.30 -4.52 -12.37
CA PHE A 15 5.08 -3.29 -12.58
C PHE A 15 4.29 -2.05 -12.21
N LEU A 16 3.01 -1.99 -12.55
CA LEU A 16 2.12 -0.89 -12.18
C LEU A 16 2.08 -0.70 -10.65
N ILE A 17 1.82 -1.77 -9.90
CA ILE A 17 1.77 -1.73 -8.44
C ILE A 17 3.13 -1.35 -7.84
N LEU A 18 4.23 -1.81 -8.44
CA LEU A 18 5.59 -1.49 -8.01
C LEU A 18 5.92 0.00 -8.21
N ILE A 19 5.55 0.57 -9.36
CA ILE A 19 5.70 2.01 -9.63
C ILE A 19 4.83 2.82 -8.66
N LEU A 20 3.59 2.39 -8.42
CA LEU A 20 2.68 3.12 -7.53
C LEU A 20 3.15 3.11 -6.07
N THR A 21 3.60 1.96 -5.56
CA THR A 21 4.18 1.87 -4.22
C THR A 21 5.44 2.72 -4.08
N PHE A 22 6.25 2.81 -5.14
CA PHE A 22 7.39 3.72 -5.19
C PHE A 22 6.97 5.20 -5.14
N ILE A 23 6.00 5.62 -5.96
CA ILE A 23 5.47 7.00 -5.95
C ILE A 23 4.92 7.36 -4.57
N LEU A 24 4.18 6.44 -3.93
CA LEU A 24 3.67 6.64 -2.58
C LEU A 24 4.80 6.81 -1.55
N ASN A 25 5.94 6.13 -1.70
CA ASN A 25 7.10 6.31 -0.80
C ASN A 25 7.68 7.72 -0.94
N LEU A 26 7.80 8.22 -2.17
CA LEU A 26 8.25 9.58 -2.42
C LEU A 26 7.27 10.60 -1.82
N PHE A 27 5.97 10.38 -1.99
CA PHE A 27 4.92 11.25 -1.47
C PHE A 27 4.95 11.34 0.06
N PHE A 28 4.94 10.21 0.77
CA PHE A 28 5.01 10.21 2.24
C PHE A 28 6.34 10.74 2.75
N GLY A 29 7.46 10.42 2.08
CA GLY A 29 8.76 10.99 2.41
C GLY A 29 8.77 12.52 2.29
N TYR A 30 8.16 13.06 1.23
CA TYR A 30 8.00 14.50 1.05
C TYR A 30 7.12 15.14 2.13
N ILE A 31 5.96 14.54 2.46
CA ILE A 31 5.07 15.04 3.52
C ILE A 31 5.81 15.14 4.85
N ILE A 32 6.47 14.06 5.27
CA ILE A 32 7.21 14.05 6.55
C ILE A 32 8.28 15.13 6.55
N PHE A 33 9.06 15.25 5.47
CA PHE A 33 10.13 16.23 5.36
C PHE A 33 9.62 17.68 5.29
N GLY A 34 8.46 17.90 4.67
CA GLY A 34 7.80 19.21 4.61
C GLY A 34 7.28 19.66 5.98
N ILE A 35 6.64 18.75 6.73
CA ILE A 35 6.13 19.05 8.06
C ILE A 35 7.28 19.29 9.05
N THR A 36 8.32 18.45 9.04
CA THR A 36 9.47 18.61 9.97
C THR A 36 10.29 19.87 9.71
N LYS A 37 10.29 20.41 8.48
CA LYS A 37 10.95 21.68 8.16
C LYS A 37 10.21 22.91 8.66
N HIS A 38 8.91 22.82 8.92
CA HIS A 38 8.10 23.97 9.32
C HIS A 38 7.91 24.10 10.83
N PHE A 39 8.27 23.11 11.63
CA PHE A 39 7.99 23.12 13.06
C PHE A 39 9.20 22.65 13.90
N GLU A 40 9.80 23.59 14.62
CA GLU A 40 10.90 23.32 15.59
C GLU A 40 10.38 22.74 16.92
N GLU A 41 9.07 22.82 17.21
CA GLU A 41 8.46 22.28 18.43
C GLU A 41 7.17 21.48 18.13
N ILE A 42 7.30 20.31 17.52
CA ILE A 42 6.17 19.40 17.34
C ILE A 42 5.83 18.74 18.69
N LYS A 43 4.66 19.07 19.24
CA LYS A 43 4.09 18.29 20.36
C LYS A 43 3.50 16.99 19.80
N LEU A 44 4.01 15.84 20.26
CA LEU A 44 3.63 14.51 19.76
C LEU A 44 2.12 14.21 19.82
N PHE A 45 1.39 14.81 20.76
CA PHE A 45 -0.06 14.63 20.97
C PHE A 45 -0.93 15.73 20.35
N SER A 46 -0.35 16.65 19.58
CA SER A 46 -1.10 17.62 18.78
C SER A 46 -1.63 16.96 17.49
N ALA A 47 -2.58 17.61 16.80
CA ALA A 47 -3.05 17.15 15.49
C ALA A 47 -1.88 16.96 14.50
N ASP A 48 -0.90 17.87 14.53
CA ASP A 48 0.30 17.83 13.70
C ASP A 48 1.21 16.65 14.08
N GLY A 49 1.39 16.39 15.38
CA GLY A 49 2.14 15.23 15.87
C GLY A 49 1.51 13.90 15.45
N LEU A 50 0.18 13.82 15.49
CA LEU A 50 -0.58 12.65 15.06
C LEU A 50 -0.46 12.45 13.54
N GLN A 51 -0.56 13.53 12.76
CA GLN A 51 -0.34 13.54 11.30
C GLN A 51 1.06 13.03 10.92
N ILE A 52 2.11 13.52 11.59
CA ILE A 52 3.48 13.06 11.37
C ILE A 52 3.64 11.59 11.73
N SER A 53 3.09 11.15 12.87
CA SER A 53 3.18 9.76 13.30
C SER A 53 2.50 8.80 12.31
N LEU A 54 1.33 9.17 11.80
CA LEU A 54 0.63 8.41 10.76
C LEU A 54 1.37 8.46 9.42
N GLY A 55 2.01 9.59 9.07
CA GLY A 55 2.86 9.72 7.90
C GLY A 55 4.06 8.77 7.96
N ILE A 56 4.78 8.74 9.09
CA ILE A 56 5.90 7.82 9.34
C ILE A 56 5.42 6.37 9.29
N LEU A 57 4.30 6.06 9.94
CA LEU A 57 3.71 4.72 9.92
C LEU A 57 3.41 4.29 8.49
N SER A 58 2.77 5.16 7.70
CA SER A 58 2.46 4.92 6.28
C SER A 58 3.73 4.69 5.46
N LEU A 59 4.79 5.47 5.69
CA LEU A 59 6.08 5.29 5.01
C LEU A 59 6.70 3.93 5.32
N ILE A 60 6.69 3.50 6.59
CA ILE A 60 7.23 2.19 7.00
C ILE A 60 6.46 1.05 6.35
N PHE A 61 5.12 1.10 6.38
CA PHE A 61 4.26 0.06 5.78
C PHE A 61 4.38 0.03 4.26
N ASN A 62 4.53 1.19 3.63
CA ASN A 62 4.69 1.26 2.18
C ASN A 62 6.09 0.77 1.74
N THR A 63 7.14 1.10 2.50
CA THR A 63 8.50 0.60 2.27
C THR A 63 8.56 -0.92 2.44
N THR A 64 7.96 -1.46 3.50
CA THR A 64 7.91 -2.91 3.73
C THR A 64 7.09 -3.62 2.65
N SER A 65 5.97 -3.04 2.20
CA SER A 65 5.19 -3.57 1.07
C SER A 65 5.98 -3.58 -0.23
N PHE A 66 6.72 -2.51 -0.51
CA PHE A 66 7.60 -2.38 -1.67
C PHE A 66 8.72 -3.43 -1.67
N ILE A 67 9.43 -3.59 -0.55
CA ILE A 67 10.48 -4.61 -0.40
C ILE A 67 9.89 -6.02 -0.58
N SER A 68 8.70 -6.27 -0.02
CA SER A 68 8.01 -7.55 -0.13
C SER A 68 7.68 -7.88 -1.59
N LEU A 69 7.18 -6.90 -2.35
CA LEU A 69 6.93 -7.01 -3.78
C LEU A 69 8.20 -7.30 -4.59
N PHE A 70 9.31 -6.62 -4.27
CA PHE A 70 10.61 -6.87 -4.89
C PHE A 70 11.11 -8.30 -4.64
N LYS A 71 11.00 -8.76 -3.40
CA LYS A 71 11.37 -10.12 -2.99
C LYS A 71 10.39 -11.19 -3.47
N LYS A 72 9.27 -10.78 -4.06
CA LYS A 72 8.15 -11.64 -4.47
C LYS A 72 7.65 -12.55 -3.36
N SER A 73 7.54 -12.00 -2.14
CA SER A 73 7.12 -12.76 -0.95
C SER A 73 5.63 -13.15 -1.04
N GLU A 74 5.27 -14.28 -0.44
CA GLU A 74 3.88 -14.75 -0.32
C GLU A 74 3.02 -13.77 0.46
N LYS A 75 3.63 -13.01 1.38
CA LYS A 75 2.95 -12.00 2.20
C LYS A 75 2.74 -10.66 1.48
N SER A 76 3.21 -10.50 0.24
CA SER A 76 3.14 -9.20 -0.48
C SER A 76 1.72 -8.67 -0.63
N ILE A 77 0.75 -9.53 -0.94
CA ILE A 77 -0.66 -9.13 -1.10
C ILE A 77 -1.24 -8.66 0.23
N PHE A 78 -0.96 -9.38 1.32
CA PHE A 78 -1.43 -9.01 2.65
C PHE A 78 -0.85 -7.65 3.07
N LEU A 79 0.47 -7.48 2.94
CA LEU A 79 1.14 -6.22 3.28
C LEU A 79 0.61 -5.04 2.46
N LEU A 80 0.39 -5.24 1.16
CA LEU A 80 -0.25 -4.23 0.32
C LEU A 80 -1.63 -3.84 0.84
N ASN A 81 -2.50 -4.81 1.12
CA ASN A 81 -3.84 -4.52 1.63
C ASN A 81 -3.80 -3.75 2.98
N VAL A 82 -2.91 -4.15 3.89
CA VAL A 82 -2.69 -3.43 5.17
C VAL A 82 -2.20 -2.00 4.92
N ASN A 83 -1.24 -1.83 3.99
CA ASN A 83 -0.74 -0.51 3.63
C ASN A 83 -1.84 0.40 3.07
N TYR A 84 -2.67 -0.09 2.14
CA TYR A 84 -3.81 0.68 1.62
C TYR A 84 -4.83 1.03 2.70
N PHE A 85 -5.07 0.13 3.66
CA PHE A 85 -5.92 0.42 4.80
C PHE A 85 -5.37 1.57 5.66
N ILE A 86 -4.06 1.57 5.95
CA ILE A 86 -3.40 2.65 6.70
C ILE A 86 -3.46 3.98 5.93
N ILE A 87 -3.20 3.97 4.62
CA ILE A 87 -3.32 5.15 3.76
C ILE A 87 -4.75 5.71 3.79
N THR A 88 -5.75 4.82 3.79
CA THR A 88 -7.16 5.22 3.89
C THR A 88 -7.42 5.93 5.21
N LEU A 89 -6.97 5.37 6.34
CA LEU A 89 -7.09 6.02 7.65
C LEU A 89 -6.40 7.38 7.70
N PHE A 90 -5.20 7.49 7.11
CA PHE A 90 -4.48 8.76 7.02
C PHE A 90 -5.30 9.82 6.27
N LEU A 91 -5.88 9.47 5.12
CA LEU A 91 -6.71 10.40 4.36
C LEU A 91 -7.97 10.84 5.11
N PHE A 92 -8.63 9.92 5.82
CA PHE A 92 -9.78 10.27 6.66
C PHE A 92 -9.39 11.26 7.77
N PHE A 93 -8.22 11.05 8.39
CA PHE A 93 -7.71 11.94 9.43
C PHE A 93 -7.38 13.33 8.87
N GLU A 94 -6.69 13.41 7.72
CA GLU A 94 -6.42 14.68 7.03
C GLU A 94 -7.70 15.48 6.81
N ILE A 95 -8.73 14.83 6.28
CA ILE A 95 -10.01 15.49 5.99
C ILE A 95 -10.67 15.99 7.26
N TYR A 96 -10.64 15.19 8.33
CA TYR A 96 -11.16 15.62 9.63
C TYR A 96 -10.46 16.90 10.12
N VAL A 97 -9.13 16.97 9.99
CA VAL A 97 -8.36 18.17 10.34
C VAL A 97 -8.74 19.36 9.45
N TYR A 98 -8.82 19.17 8.13
CA TYR A 98 -9.20 20.24 7.19
C TYR A 98 -10.61 20.78 7.43
N LEU A 99 -11.58 19.91 7.76
CA LEU A 99 -12.95 20.31 8.08
C LEU A 99 -13.01 21.14 9.36
N ASN A 100 -12.27 20.74 10.40
CA ASN A 100 -12.22 21.50 11.65
C ASN A 100 -11.51 22.86 11.51
N ASN A 101 -10.60 22.98 10.54
CA ASN A 101 -9.89 24.24 10.25
C ASN A 101 -10.68 25.19 9.32
N GLY A 102 -11.93 24.88 8.98
CA GLY A 102 -12.82 25.79 8.25
C GLY A 102 -12.54 25.92 6.74
N PHE A 103 -11.81 24.99 6.13
CA PHE A 103 -11.52 25.01 4.71
C PHE A 103 -12.75 24.68 3.84
N PHE A 104 -12.75 25.17 2.58
CA PHE A 104 -13.87 25.05 1.64
C PHE A 104 -14.31 23.61 1.37
N PHE A 105 -15.52 23.28 1.82
CA PHE A 105 -16.12 21.93 1.78
C PHE A 105 -16.13 21.28 0.38
N LYS A 106 -16.38 22.07 -0.69
CA LYS A 106 -16.50 21.53 -2.06
C LYS A 106 -15.19 20.99 -2.63
N ALA A 107 -14.08 21.69 -2.43
CA ALA A 107 -12.78 21.28 -2.97
C ALA A 107 -12.25 20.03 -2.22
N ILE A 108 -12.38 20.03 -0.90
CA ILE A 108 -12.00 18.89 -0.04
C ILE A 108 -12.80 17.64 -0.41
N PHE A 109 -14.11 17.80 -0.63
CA PHE A 109 -14.97 16.69 -1.00
C PHE A 109 -14.58 16.05 -2.34
N ILE A 110 -14.23 16.85 -3.35
CA ILE A 110 -13.78 16.33 -4.67
C ILE A 110 -12.45 15.60 -4.53
N ILE A 111 -11.49 16.15 -3.77
CA ILE A 111 -10.19 15.51 -3.53
C ILE A 111 -10.38 14.18 -2.78
N PHE A 112 -11.24 14.16 -1.78
CA PHE A 112 -11.57 12.95 -1.03
C PHE A 112 -12.19 11.87 -1.91
N LEU A 113 -13.20 12.22 -2.72
CA LEU A 113 -13.88 11.27 -3.59
C LEU A 113 -12.90 10.64 -4.59
N ASN A 114 -12.04 11.44 -5.21
CA ASN A 114 -10.98 10.94 -6.09
C ASN A 114 -10.00 10.01 -5.36
N SER A 115 -9.66 10.32 -4.11
CA SER A 115 -8.74 9.52 -3.31
C SER A 115 -9.34 8.16 -2.93
N ILE A 116 -10.63 8.12 -2.55
CA ILE A 116 -11.35 6.86 -2.31
C ILE A 116 -11.43 6.01 -3.58
N ILE A 117 -11.81 6.62 -4.71
CA ILE A 117 -11.93 5.92 -5.98
C ILE A 117 -10.57 5.31 -6.36
N PHE A 118 -9.50 6.09 -6.24
CA PHE A 118 -8.14 5.62 -6.50
C PHE A 118 -7.77 4.42 -5.62
N ILE A 119 -8.00 4.51 -4.30
CA ILE A 119 -7.73 3.40 -3.37
C ILE A 119 -8.58 2.18 -3.71
N GLY A 120 -9.86 2.36 -4.03
CA GLY A 120 -10.77 1.29 -4.43
C GLY A 120 -10.29 0.56 -5.68
N ILE A 121 -9.84 1.31 -6.69
CA ILE A 121 -9.24 0.74 -7.90
C ILE A 121 -7.98 -0.05 -7.55
N MET A 122 -7.10 0.47 -6.69
CA MET A 122 -5.88 -0.25 -6.29
C MET A 122 -6.17 -1.53 -5.54
N PHE A 123 -7.12 -1.48 -4.60
CA PHE A 123 -7.57 -2.66 -3.87
C PHE A 123 -8.15 -3.73 -4.82
N PHE A 124 -8.93 -3.30 -5.81
CA PHE A 124 -9.45 -4.18 -6.85
C PHE A 124 -8.32 -4.80 -7.68
N LEU A 125 -7.38 -4.00 -8.20
CA LEU A 125 -6.25 -4.47 -9.01
C LEU A 125 -5.43 -5.54 -8.26
N ILE A 126 -5.15 -5.30 -6.98
CA ILE A 126 -4.37 -6.23 -6.17
C ILE A 126 -5.12 -7.55 -5.95
N ASN A 127 -6.40 -7.48 -5.55
CA ASN A 127 -7.15 -8.66 -5.14
C ASN A 127 -7.74 -9.45 -6.30
N TYR A 128 -8.02 -8.80 -7.43
CA TYR A 128 -8.52 -9.44 -8.63
C TYR A 128 -7.40 -10.15 -9.42
N PHE A 129 -6.23 -9.51 -9.55
CA PHE A 129 -5.12 -10.06 -10.34
C PHE A 129 -4.11 -10.90 -9.53
N LYS A 130 -4.29 -11.07 -8.22
CA LYS A 130 -3.44 -11.97 -7.43
C LYS A 130 -3.51 -13.39 -7.96
N ILE A 131 -2.38 -14.08 -7.99
CA ILE A 131 -2.36 -15.52 -8.23
C ILE A 131 -2.94 -16.19 -6.98
N LYS A 132 -4.06 -16.90 -7.14
CA LYS A 132 -4.55 -17.78 -6.07
C LYS A 132 -3.48 -18.85 -5.87
N SER A 133 -2.91 -18.92 -4.67
CA SER A 133 -2.07 -20.05 -4.29
C SER A 133 -2.95 -21.30 -4.31
N ASN A 134 -2.89 -22.07 -5.39
CA ASN A 134 -3.40 -23.44 -5.36
C ASN A 134 -2.46 -24.20 -4.44
N LYS A 135 -2.88 -24.40 -3.20
CA LYS A 135 -2.21 -25.32 -2.25
C LYS A 135 -1.91 -26.68 -2.89
N ASN A 136 -2.67 -27.07 -3.92
CA ASN A 136 -2.54 -28.37 -4.60
C ASN A 136 -1.40 -28.47 -5.62
N LYS A 137 -0.77 -27.37 -6.07
CA LYS A 137 0.38 -27.47 -7.01
C LYS A 137 1.69 -27.87 -6.35
N ILE A 138 1.73 -27.93 -5.02
CA ILE A 138 2.87 -28.46 -4.26
C ILE A 138 2.77 -29.98 -4.13
N TYR A 139 1.56 -30.56 -4.21
CA TYR A 139 1.32 -31.99 -4.06
C TYR A 139 1.26 -32.76 -5.40
N GLU A 140 0.85 -32.13 -6.50
CA GLU A 140 0.86 -32.79 -7.83
C GLU A 140 2.27 -33.12 -8.35
N SER A 141 3.35 -32.57 -7.76
CA SER A 141 4.72 -32.92 -8.16
C SER A 141 5.31 -34.14 -7.45
N GLU A 142 4.68 -34.65 -6.39
CA GLU A 142 5.16 -35.86 -5.70
C GLU A 142 4.54 -37.15 -6.28
N GLU A 143 3.33 -37.11 -6.84
CA GLU A 143 2.67 -38.33 -7.36
C GLU A 143 2.99 -38.66 -8.82
N ILE A 144 3.57 -37.75 -9.60
CA ILE A 144 3.94 -38.01 -11.01
C ILE A 144 5.34 -38.67 -11.12
N GLY A 145 6.08 -38.78 -10.01
CA GLY A 145 7.43 -39.36 -9.96
C GLY A 145 7.51 -40.80 -9.44
N THR A 146 6.41 -41.40 -8.97
CA THR A 146 6.40 -42.76 -8.40
C THR A 146 5.27 -43.58 -9.01
N HIS A 147 5.36 -43.85 -10.32
CA HIS A 147 4.68 -45.00 -10.89
C HIS A 147 5.58 -45.64 -11.96
N ASN A 148 6.12 -46.79 -11.57
CA ASN A 148 6.72 -47.87 -12.36
C ASN A 148 8.02 -47.56 -13.10
N ASP A 149 9.14 -47.95 -12.49
CA ASP A 149 9.94 -49.10 -12.93
C ASP A 149 10.56 -49.80 -11.72
#